data_AF-J2WYY4-F1
#
_entry.id   AF-J2WYY4-F1
#
_cell.length_a   1.000
_cell.length_b   1.000
_cell.length_c   1.000
_cell.angle_alpha   90.00
_cell.angle_beta   90.00
_cell.angle_gamma   90.00
#
_symmetry.space_group_name_H-M   'P 1'
#
loop_
_entity.id
_entity.type
_entity.pdbx_description
1 polymer ?
#
loop_
_entity_poly.entity_id
_entity_poly.type
_entity_poly.pdbx_seq_one_letter_code
_entity_poly.pdbx_strand_id
1 'polypeptide(L)'
;MPRYLSLTCLAAVLITTLTGCSTPTTPTTSVSANIDYSQRRYEDTRFDKPGISLPAQTISFKTDIDGCEMLAQKRYEEALANSAKLGKIYGQSVTPQTLQSMKRMQVLSCMTGKEANAENGKGWMIVK
;
A
#
# COMPACT_ATOMS: atom_id res chain seq x y z
N MET A 1 -46.59 53.52 -39.30
CA MET A 1 -45.19 53.14 -39.59
C MET A 1 -44.50 52.78 -38.28
N PRO A 2 -43.43 51.97 -38.24
CA PRO A 2 -43.34 50.49 -38.26
C PRO A 2 -42.83 49.94 -36.89
N ARG A 3 -43.32 48.79 -36.38
CA ARG A 3 -42.86 47.38 -36.49
C ARG A 3 -41.78 46.87 -35.50
N TYR A 4 -42.23 45.86 -34.72
CA TYR A 4 -41.65 44.53 -34.44
C TYR A 4 -40.62 44.27 -33.33
N LEU A 5 -40.72 43.00 -32.88
CA LEU A 5 -39.82 42.12 -32.13
C LEU A 5 -40.01 42.12 -30.60
N SER A 6 -40.11 41.01 -29.89
CA SER A 6 -40.28 39.59 -30.20
C SER A 6 -40.47 38.85 -28.86
N LEU A 7 -41.08 37.66 -28.93
CA LEU A 7 -41.21 36.62 -27.91
C LEU A 7 -39.99 36.46 -26.97
N THR A 8 -40.21 36.03 -25.71
CA THR A 8 -39.93 34.62 -25.30
C THR A 8 -40.26 34.32 -23.84
N CYS A 9 -40.87 33.14 -23.65
CA CYS A 9 -41.04 32.41 -22.40
C CYS A 9 -39.73 32.25 -21.63
N LEU A 10 -39.78 32.38 -20.30
CA LEU A 10 -38.79 31.80 -19.41
C LEU A 10 -39.49 30.80 -18.49
N ALA A 11 -39.58 29.56 -18.98
CA ALA A 11 -39.83 28.40 -18.15
C ALA A 11 -38.60 28.17 -17.26
N ALA A 12 -38.75 28.37 -15.95
CA ALA A 12 -37.73 28.04 -14.98
C ALA A 12 -37.64 26.51 -14.87
N VAL A 13 -36.71 25.91 -15.62
CA VAL A 13 -36.33 24.51 -15.45
C VAL A 13 -35.48 24.41 -14.19
N LEU A 14 -36.08 23.85 -13.13
CA LEU A 14 -35.36 23.38 -11.94
C LEU A 14 -34.40 22.28 -12.35
N ILE A 15 -33.12 22.63 -12.52
CA ILE A 15 -32.03 21.68 -12.70
C ILE A 15 -31.79 21.03 -11.34
N THR A 16 -32.34 19.84 -11.13
CA THR A 16 -31.92 18.94 -10.05
C THR A 16 -30.54 18.42 -10.40
N THR A 17 -29.51 19.12 -9.95
CA THR A 17 -28.16 18.56 -9.95
C THR A 17 -28.16 17.36 -8.99
N LEU A 18 -28.10 16.16 -9.55
CA LEU A 18 -27.67 14.99 -8.79
C LEU A 18 -26.28 15.31 -8.26
N THR A 19 -26.20 15.64 -6.97
CA THR A 19 -24.95 15.66 -6.23
C THR A 19 -24.42 14.23 -6.27
N GLY A 20 -23.50 14.00 -7.19
CA GLY A 20 -22.76 12.75 -7.28
C GLY A 20 -22.20 12.43 -5.90
N CYS A 21 -22.52 11.23 -5.42
CA CYS A 21 -21.93 10.65 -4.22
C CYS A 21 -20.42 10.72 -4.40
N SER A 22 -19.79 11.71 -3.76
CA SER A 22 -18.35 11.90 -3.81
C SER A 22 -17.79 10.81 -2.92
N THR A 23 -17.58 9.62 -3.46
CA THR A 23 -16.72 8.64 -2.81
C THR A 23 -15.40 9.35 -2.57
N PRO A 24 -14.93 9.47 -1.31
CA PRO A 24 -13.61 10.01 -1.06
C PRO A 24 -12.63 9.04 -1.71
N THR A 25 -12.12 9.40 -2.88
CA THR A 25 -10.94 8.79 -3.47
C THR A 25 -9.80 9.14 -2.54
N THR A 26 -9.65 8.33 -1.50
CA THR A 26 -8.51 8.40 -0.61
C THR A 26 -7.32 8.09 -1.50
N PRO A 27 -6.35 9.01 -1.65
CA PRO A 27 -5.22 8.77 -2.52
C PRO A 27 -4.50 7.53 -1.98
N THR A 28 -4.48 6.45 -2.78
CA THR A 28 -3.63 5.30 -2.55
C THR A 28 -2.20 5.72 -2.87
N THR A 29 -1.63 6.59 -2.03
CA THR A 29 -0.21 6.88 -2.08
C THR A 29 0.47 5.59 -1.65
N SER A 30 1.12 4.90 -2.59
CA SER A 30 2.06 3.84 -2.26
C SER A 30 3.19 4.48 -1.46
N VAL A 31 3.06 4.48 -0.13
CA VAL A 31 4.14 4.90 0.75
C VAL A 31 5.26 3.87 0.59
N SER A 32 6.27 4.24 -0.19
CA SER A 32 7.50 3.45 -0.33
C SER A 32 8.13 3.31 1.05
N ALA A 33 8.51 2.09 1.42
CA ALA A 33 9.17 1.85 2.69
C ALA A 33 10.53 2.54 2.75
N ASN A 34 10.94 3.00 3.93
CA ASN A 34 12.27 3.56 4.14
C ASN A 34 13.29 2.42 4.30
N ILE A 35 14.23 2.27 3.37
CA ILE A 35 15.25 1.21 3.41
C ILE A 35 16.64 1.84 3.37
N ASP A 36 17.43 1.62 4.42
CA ASP A 36 18.83 2.01 4.49
C ASP A 36 19.70 0.75 4.37
N TYR A 37 20.18 0.49 3.16
CA TYR A 37 21.01 -0.68 2.86
C TYR A 37 22.36 -0.64 3.59
N SER A 38 22.93 0.55 3.82
CA SER A 38 24.23 0.69 4.46
C SER A 38 24.19 0.27 5.94
N GLN A 39 23.07 0.58 6.59
CA GLN A 39 22.80 0.22 7.98
C GLN A 39 22.03 -1.10 8.12
N ARG A 40 21.67 -1.76 7.01
CA ARG A 40 20.81 -2.95 6.98
C ARG A 40 19.53 -2.70 7.77
N ARG A 41 18.88 -1.57 7.49
CA ARG A 41 17.69 -1.09 8.20
C ARG A 41 16.49 -0.99 7.26
N TYR A 42 15.35 -1.48 7.72
CA TYR A 42 14.05 -1.31 7.10
C TYR A 42 13.14 -0.58 8.11
N GLU A 43 12.68 0.60 7.73
CA GLU A 43 12.04 1.58 8.61
C GLU A 43 12.95 1.92 9.82
N ASP A 44 12.48 1.58 11.01
CA ASP A 44 13.15 1.72 12.31
C ASP A 44 13.88 0.43 12.74
N THR A 45 13.83 -0.63 11.92
CA THR A 45 14.26 -1.99 12.31
C THR A 45 15.58 -2.32 11.65
N ARG A 46 16.62 -2.55 12.45
CA ARG A 46 17.95 -2.96 11.98
C ARG A 46 18.11 -4.47 11.99
N PHE A 47 18.85 -5.00 11.03
CA PHE A 47 19.07 -6.42 10.84
C PHE A 47 20.55 -6.80 10.88
N ASP A 48 20.81 -8.02 11.32
CA ASP A 48 22.12 -8.68 11.27
C ASP A 48 21.93 -10.14 10.86
N LYS A 49 22.92 -10.72 10.17
CA LYS A 49 22.92 -12.14 9.77
C LYS A 49 24.17 -12.83 10.32
N PRO A 50 24.05 -13.58 11.43
CA PRO A 50 25.17 -14.26 12.06
C PRO A 50 25.93 -15.15 11.09
N GLY A 51 27.25 -15.22 11.26
CA GLY A 51 28.12 -16.07 10.45
C GLY A 51 28.43 -15.51 9.05
N ILE A 52 27.94 -14.31 8.71
CA ILE A 52 28.26 -13.62 7.45
C ILE A 52 29.07 -12.35 7.74
N SER A 53 30.12 -12.10 6.96
CA SER A 53 30.93 -10.88 7.09
C SER A 53 30.15 -9.62 6.74
N LEU A 54 30.47 -8.48 7.37
CA LEU A 54 29.74 -7.22 7.16
C LEU A 54 29.60 -6.79 5.69
N PRO A 55 30.65 -6.87 4.83
CA PRO A 55 30.49 -6.53 3.42
C PRO A 55 29.51 -7.45 2.68
N ALA A 56 29.57 -8.76 2.95
CA ALA A 56 28.66 -9.73 2.36
C ALA A 56 27.22 -9.52 2.86
N GLN A 57 27.05 -9.16 4.14
CA GLN A 57 25.73 -8.83 4.68
C GLN A 57 25.09 -7.65 3.97
N THR A 58 25.81 -6.57 3.65
CA THR A 58 25.21 -5.42 2.94
C THR A 58 24.65 -5.82 1.58
N ILE A 59 25.37 -6.68 0.84
CA ILE A 59 24.92 -7.19 -0.46
C ILE A 59 23.71 -8.11 -0.29
N SER A 60 23.82 -9.11 0.60
CA SER A 60 22.73 -10.04 0.86
C SER A 60 21.48 -9.35 1.41
N PHE A 61 21.64 -8.34 2.27
CA PHE A 61 20.53 -7.58 2.85
C PHE A 61 19.72 -6.92 1.74
N LYS A 62 20.38 -6.27 0.78
CA LYS A 62 19.69 -5.64 -0.35
C LYS A 62 18.87 -6.66 -1.13
N THR A 63 19.47 -7.76 -1.54
CA THR A 63 18.77 -8.79 -2.31
C THR A 63 17.58 -9.38 -1.54
N ASP A 64 17.77 -9.64 -0.25
CA ASP A 64 16.73 -10.26 0.58
C ASP A 64 15.59 -9.29 0.90
N ILE A 65 15.89 -8.05 1.32
CA ILE A 65 14.88 -7.06 1.68
C ILE A 65 14.05 -6.66 0.46
N ASP A 66 14.67 -6.50 -0.71
CA ASP A 66 13.96 -6.16 -1.95
C ASP A 66 13.01 -7.29 -2.36
N GLY A 67 13.46 -8.54 -2.24
CA GLY A 67 12.61 -9.72 -2.50
C GLY A 67 11.44 -9.81 -1.54
N CYS A 68 11.68 -9.59 -0.23
CA CYS A 68 10.62 -9.59 0.77
C CYS A 68 9.63 -8.42 0.58
N GLU A 69 10.11 -7.23 0.20
CA GLU A 69 9.28 -6.07 -0.08
C GLU A 69 8.36 -6.35 -1.27
N MET A 70 8.91 -6.87 -2.38
CA MET A 70 8.15 -7.19 -3.58
C MET A 70 7.02 -8.19 -3.29
N LEU A 71 7.32 -9.25 -2.51
CA LEU A 71 6.33 -10.24 -2.10
C LEU A 71 5.23 -9.62 -1.22
N ALA A 72 5.62 -8.78 -0.26
CA ALA A 72 4.68 -8.10 0.62
C ALA A 72 3.83 -7.06 -0.13
N GLN A 73 4.41 -6.35 -1.10
CA GLN A 73 3.71 -5.39 -1.96
C GLN A 73 2.66 -6.08 -2.83
N LYS A 74 2.99 -7.22 -3.45
CA LYS A 74 2.02 -8.03 -4.20
C LYS A 74 0.84 -8.45 -3.32
N ARG A 75 1.11 -8.96 -2.11
CA ARG A 75 0.07 -9.35 -1.14
C ARG A 75 -0.76 -8.17 -0.66
N TYR A 76 -0.14 -7.00 -0.51
CA TYR A 76 -0.84 -5.76 -0.17
C TYR A 76 -1.82 -5.33 -1.28
N GLU A 77 -1.41 -5.38 -2.54
CA GLU A 77 -2.26 -5.07 -3.69
C GLU A 77 -3.45 -6.04 -3.80
N GLU A 78 -3.19 -7.34 -3.62
CA GLU A 78 -4.24 -8.36 -3.57
C GLU A 78 -5.21 -8.11 -2.41
N ALA A 79 -4.70 -7.77 -1.23
CA ALA A 79 -5.51 -7.46 -0.05
C ALA A 79 -6.32 -6.17 -0.22
N LEU A 80 -5.77 -5.14 -0.87
CA LEU A 80 -6.51 -3.92 -1.21
C LEU A 80 -7.69 -4.23 -2.12
N ALA A 81 -7.46 -4.97 -3.21
CA ALA A 81 -8.52 -5.35 -4.15
C ALA A 81 -9.63 -6.17 -3.45
N ASN A 82 -9.23 -7.12 -2.60
CA ASN A 82 -10.15 -7.97 -1.86
C ASN A 82 -10.92 -7.19 -0.77
N SER A 83 -10.25 -6.30 -0.04
CA SER A 83 -10.88 -5.49 1.01
C SER A 83 -11.95 -4.55 0.45
N ALA A 84 -11.72 -3.96 -0.73
CA ALA A 84 -12.70 -3.14 -1.43
C ALA A 84 -13.91 -3.97 -1.86
N LYS A 85 -13.69 -5.20 -2.33
CA LYS A 85 -14.77 -6.14 -2.70
C LYS A 85 -15.60 -6.53 -1.47
N LEU A 86 -14.95 -6.89 -0.36
CA LEU A 86 -15.63 -7.29 0.86
C LEU A 86 -16.39 -6.13 1.51
N GLY A 87 -15.84 -4.91 1.50
CA GLY A 87 -16.54 -3.72 1.97
C GLY A 87 -17.85 -3.46 1.22
N LYS A 88 -17.91 -3.76 -0.09
CA LYS A 88 -19.15 -3.67 -0.88
C LYS A 88 -20.20 -4.72 -0.49
N ILE A 89 -19.79 -5.91 -0.07
CA ILE A 89 -20.70 -7.03 0.24
C ILE A 89 -21.18 -6.95 1.68
N TYR A 90 -20.29 -6.65 2.63
CA TYR A 90 -20.53 -6.79 4.06
C TYR A 90 -20.53 -5.45 4.83
N GLY A 91 -20.31 -4.32 4.16
CA GLY A 91 -20.37 -2.99 4.77
C GLY A 91 -19.15 -2.61 5.62
N GLN A 92 -18.16 -3.48 5.77
CA GLN A 92 -16.90 -3.20 6.46
C GLN A 92 -15.71 -3.54 5.56
N SER A 93 -14.94 -2.51 5.18
CA SER A 93 -13.65 -2.69 4.52
C SER A 93 -12.51 -2.62 5.55
N VAL A 94 -11.41 -3.33 5.27
CA VAL A 94 -10.16 -3.13 5.99
C VAL A 94 -9.57 -1.80 5.53
N THR A 95 -9.14 -0.95 6.47
CA THR A 95 -8.56 0.36 6.12
C THR A 95 -7.18 0.19 5.46
N PRO A 96 -6.80 1.06 4.51
CA PRO A 96 -5.46 1.02 3.90
C PRO A 96 -4.31 1.05 4.90
N GLN A 97 -4.46 1.79 6.01
CA GLN A 97 -3.47 1.88 7.08
C GLN A 97 -3.24 0.53 7.78
N THR A 98 -4.30 -0.25 7.96
CA THR A 98 -4.20 -1.61 8.51
C THR A 98 -3.46 -2.52 7.55
N LEU A 99 -3.80 -2.46 6.26
CA LEU A 99 -3.12 -3.24 5.22
C LEU A 99 -1.64 -2.87 5.08
N GLN A 100 -1.30 -1.59 5.23
CA GLN A 100 0.09 -1.13 5.23
C GLN A 100 0.87 -1.67 6.45
N SER A 101 0.23 -1.71 7.63
CA SER A 101 0.82 -2.32 8.82
C SER A 101 1.04 -3.82 8.62
N MET A 102 0.10 -4.52 7.98
CA MET A 102 0.24 -5.93 7.61
C MET A 102 1.39 -6.14 6.61
N LYS A 103 1.51 -5.27 5.59
CA LYS A 103 2.64 -5.32 4.64
C LYS A 103 3.98 -5.22 5.37
N ARG A 104 4.13 -4.26 6.28
CA ARG A 104 5.34 -4.11 7.10
C ARG A 104 5.66 -5.40 7.87
N MET A 105 4.66 -5.98 8.53
CA MET A 105 4.82 -7.25 9.26
C MET A 105 5.20 -8.43 8.35
N GLN A 106 4.70 -8.47 7.12
CA GLN A 106 5.08 -9.50 6.15
C GLN A 106 6.54 -9.39 5.75
N VAL A 107 7.06 -8.16 5.56
CA VAL A 107 8.51 -7.95 5.29
C VAL A 107 9.34 -8.43 6.47
N LEU A 108 8.98 -8.04 7.70
CA LEU A 108 9.69 -8.48 8.91
C LEU A 108 9.68 -10.01 9.07
N SER A 109 8.52 -10.64 8.82
CA SER A 109 8.37 -12.09 8.88
C SER A 109 9.20 -12.81 7.81
N CYS A 110 9.22 -12.28 6.58
CA CYS A 110 10.06 -12.80 5.50
C CYS A 110 11.56 -12.67 5.84
N MET A 111 11.99 -11.52 6.35
CA MET A 111 13.39 -11.31 6.72
C MET A 111 13.83 -12.24 7.86
N THR A 112 13.00 -12.40 8.90
CA THR A 112 13.34 -13.14 10.12
C THR A 112 12.98 -14.62 10.13
N GLY A 113 12.19 -15.06 9.14
CA GLY A 113 11.79 -16.46 9.00
C GLY A 113 12.99 -17.39 8.87
N LYS A 114 12.88 -18.58 9.45
CA LYS A 114 13.90 -19.63 9.33
C LYS A 114 13.99 -20.09 7.88
N GLU A 115 15.20 -20.21 7.34
CA GLU A 115 15.43 -20.70 5.98
C GLU A 115 14.87 -22.13 5.75
N ALA A 116 14.74 -22.93 6.81
CA ALA A 116 14.39 -24.35 6.73
C ALA A 116 12.88 -24.67 6.67
N ASN A 117 11.99 -23.80 7.15
CA ASN A 117 10.57 -24.14 7.30
C ASN A 117 9.67 -23.05 6.67
N ALA A 118 9.08 -23.42 5.54
CA ALA A 118 7.93 -22.80 4.86
C ALA A 118 8.18 -21.42 4.21
N GLU A 119 8.73 -21.49 2.99
CA GLU A 119 8.49 -20.56 1.88
C GLU A 119 9.00 -19.11 2.04
N ASN A 120 10.32 -18.91 2.06
CA ASN A 120 11.05 -17.64 1.80
C ASN A 120 11.65 -16.89 3.00
N GLY A 121 11.70 -17.49 4.19
CA GLY A 121 12.43 -16.94 5.33
C GLY A 121 13.91 -16.70 5.01
N LYS A 122 14.44 -15.51 5.32
CA LYS A 122 15.81 -15.09 4.96
C LYS A 122 16.84 -15.21 6.09
N GLY A 123 16.42 -15.64 7.27
CA GLY A 123 17.32 -15.92 8.40
C GLY A 123 18.02 -14.70 9.02
N TRP A 124 17.50 -13.49 8.78
CA TRP A 124 18.01 -12.29 9.45
C TRP A 124 17.49 -12.19 10.89
N MET A 125 18.27 -11.57 11.76
CA MET A 125 17.85 -11.27 13.13
C MET A 125 17.65 -9.77 13.29
N ILE A 126 16.62 -9.39 14.05
CA ILE A 126 16.41 -7.99 14.44
C ILE A 126 17.40 -7.65 15.56
N VAL A 127 18.12 -6.54 15.38
CA VAL A 127 19.06 -6.01 16.37
C VAL A 127 18.59 -4.62 16.81
N LYS A 128 18.89 -4.27 18.07
CA LYS A 128 18.61 -2.96 18.64
C LYS A 128 19.68 -1.93 18.26
#